data_AF-A0A941IPL5-F1
#
_entry.id   AF-A0A941IPL5-F1
#
_cell.length_a   1.000
_cell.length_b   1.000
_cell.length_c   1.000
_cell.angle_alpha   90.00
_cell.angle_beta   90.00
_cell.angle_gamma   90.00
#
_symmetry.space_group_name_H-M   'P 1'
#
loop_
_entity.id
_entity.type
_entity.pdbx_description
1 polymer ?
#
loop_
_entity_poly.entity_id
_entity_poly.type
_entity_poly.pdbx_seq_one_letter_code
_entity_poly.pdbx_strand_id
1 'polypeptide(L)'
;MKRRIALRTASIGAIAAAGVALTATAAFAASQIGPGSSGQPVKCVQEAMNDLDSAGLSVDGSYGPLTSSAVETYQSDHGLSVDGLVGPDTGGSIKTVIYNMVYTSERDGHTDETLATWETTCDSLLEGSIS
;
A
#
# COMPACT_ATOMS: atom_id res chain seq x y z
N MET A 1 -42.99 54.10 -35.17
CA MET A 1 -44.10 53.79 -34.25
C MET A 1 -43.76 52.52 -33.46
N LYS A 2 -43.51 52.70 -32.15
CA LYS A 2 -43.78 51.82 -30.98
C LYS A 2 -43.27 50.36 -30.93
N ARG A 3 -42.19 50.16 -30.17
CA ARG A 3 -41.81 48.92 -29.46
C ARG A 3 -42.77 48.63 -28.29
N ARG A 4 -43.08 47.36 -27.98
CA ARG A 4 -43.62 46.89 -26.68
C ARG A 4 -43.09 45.49 -26.32
N ILE A 5 -42.81 45.31 -25.03
CA ILE A 5 -42.17 44.19 -24.32
C ILE A 5 -43.25 43.38 -23.55
N ALA A 6 -42.89 42.16 -23.10
CA ALA A 6 -43.48 41.32 -22.02
C ALA A 6 -44.41 40.18 -22.48
N LEU A 7 -44.46 38.97 -21.89
CA LEU A 7 -43.91 38.43 -20.64
C LEU A 7 -43.82 36.88 -20.73
N ARG A 8 -43.05 36.31 -19.80
CA ARG A 8 -42.74 34.89 -19.54
C ARG A 8 -43.97 33.99 -19.30
N THR A 9 -43.89 32.73 -19.74
CA THR A 9 -44.37 31.56 -19.00
C THR A 9 -43.38 30.41 -19.15
N ALA A 10 -43.12 29.73 -18.03
CA ALA A 10 -42.23 28.58 -17.90
C ALA A 10 -43.05 27.31 -17.71
N SER A 11 -42.58 26.18 -18.23
CA SER A 11 -42.78 24.80 -17.71
C SER A 11 -41.80 23.90 -18.47
N ILE A 12 -40.69 23.49 -17.86
CA ILE A 12 -40.46 22.20 -17.17
C ILE A 12 -40.83 20.99 -18.04
N GLY A 13 -39.80 20.35 -18.59
CA GLY A 13 -39.84 18.98 -19.10
C GLY A 13 -38.44 18.38 -18.94
N ALA A 14 -38.20 17.71 -17.81
CA ALA A 14 -37.00 16.93 -17.57
C ALA A 14 -37.30 15.46 -17.91
N ILE A 15 -36.46 14.80 -18.71
CA ILE A 15 -36.22 13.35 -18.63
C ILE A 15 -34.73 13.10 -18.85
N ALA A 16 -34.16 12.34 -17.92
CA ALA A 16 -32.76 12.07 -17.71
C ALA A 16 -32.17 11.00 -18.65
N ALA A 17 -30.86 11.07 -18.89
CA ALA A 17 -30.01 9.90 -19.04
C ALA A 17 -28.67 10.19 -18.36
N ALA A 18 -28.52 9.66 -17.14
CA ALA A 18 -27.30 9.67 -16.37
C ALA A 18 -26.30 8.70 -17.02
N GLY A 19 -25.21 9.23 -17.57
CA GLY A 19 -24.01 8.46 -17.88
C GLY A 19 -23.10 8.50 -16.65
N VAL A 20 -23.20 7.49 -15.79
CA VAL A 20 -22.26 7.24 -14.70
C VAL A 20 -20.94 6.76 -15.32
N ALA A 21 -19.86 7.51 -15.14
CA ALA A 21 -18.51 7.05 -15.46
C ALA A 21 -17.57 7.37 -14.29
N LEU A 22 -17.25 6.29 -13.56
CA LEU A 22 -16.28 6.11 -12.49
C LEU A 22 -16.30 7.14 -11.36
N THR A 23 -17.05 6.81 -10.31
CA THR A 23 -16.55 7.11 -8.96
C THR A 23 -15.17 6.48 -8.86
N ALA A 24 -14.11 7.28 -8.97
CA ALA A 24 -12.79 6.85 -8.54
C ALA A 24 -12.95 6.42 -7.08
N THR A 25 -12.80 5.13 -6.81
CA THR A 25 -12.75 4.58 -5.46
C THR A 25 -11.44 5.05 -4.81
N ALA A 26 -11.34 6.34 -4.50
CA ALA A 26 -10.25 6.95 -3.77
C ALA A 26 -10.37 6.65 -2.26
N ALA A 27 -10.58 5.37 -1.91
CA ALA A 27 -10.78 4.93 -0.53
C ALA A 27 -10.03 3.63 -0.17
N PHE A 28 -9.07 3.21 -1.00
CA PHE A 28 -8.06 2.20 -0.63
C PHE A 28 -6.63 2.77 -0.59
N ALA A 29 -6.42 4.01 -1.04
CA ALA A 29 -5.10 4.65 -1.10
C ALA A 29 -4.65 5.29 0.23
N ALA A 30 -5.46 5.24 1.29
CA ALA A 30 -5.21 6.01 2.50
C ALA A 30 -4.14 5.40 3.42
N SER A 31 -3.65 4.18 3.14
CA SER A 31 -2.71 3.48 4.03
C SER A 31 -1.78 2.51 3.29
N GLN A 32 -1.39 2.83 2.07
CA GLN A 32 -0.40 2.05 1.32
C GLN A 32 0.94 2.80 1.29
N ILE A 33 2.04 2.07 1.48
CA ILE A 33 3.40 2.62 1.34
C ILE A 33 3.80 2.44 -0.13
N GLY A 34 4.16 3.54 -0.79
CA GLY A 34 4.49 3.54 -2.22
C GLY A 34 5.25 4.81 -2.64
N PRO A 35 5.35 5.09 -3.96
CA PRO A 35 6.08 6.25 -4.46
C PRO A 35 5.66 7.56 -3.77
N GLY A 36 6.65 8.27 -3.22
CA GLY A 36 6.44 9.51 -2.46
C GLY A 36 6.21 9.32 -0.96
N SER A 37 5.99 8.10 -0.47
CA SER A 37 6.06 7.78 0.96
C SER A 37 7.49 7.95 1.47
N SER A 38 7.64 8.25 2.76
CA SER A 38 8.95 8.38 3.42
C SER A 38 8.89 8.09 4.92
N GLY A 39 10.05 8.04 5.56
CA GLY A 39 10.20 7.85 6.99
C GLY A 39 10.31 6.38 7.41
N GLN A 40 9.99 6.11 8.67
CA GLN A 40 10.17 4.79 9.27
C GLN A 40 9.45 3.64 8.53
N PRO A 41 8.21 3.79 8.03
CA PRO A 41 7.54 2.72 7.31
C PRO A 41 8.30 2.30 6.03
N VAL A 42 8.90 3.26 5.33
CA VAL A 42 9.70 2.96 4.13
C VAL A 42 11.01 2.27 4.50
N LYS A 43 11.63 2.64 5.62
CA LYS A 43 12.83 1.95 6.11
C LYS A 43 12.53 0.49 6.40
N CYS A 44 11.40 0.20 7.04
CA CYS A 44 10.95 -1.17 7.27
C CYS A 44 10.77 -1.94 5.96
N VAL A 45 10.17 -1.33 4.94
CA VAL A 45 10.07 -1.96 3.60
C VAL A 45 11.46 -2.23 3.02
N GLN A 46 12.37 -1.25 3.05
CA GLN A 46 13.72 -1.40 2.51
C GLN A 46 14.53 -2.50 3.23
N GLU A 47 14.42 -2.58 4.57
CA GLU A 47 15.01 -3.64 5.39
C GLU A 47 14.44 -5.01 5.01
N ALA A 48 13.11 -5.14 4.93
CA ALA A 48 12.45 -6.38 4.53
C ALA A 48 12.89 -6.84 3.13
N MET A 49 12.96 -5.96 2.14
CA MET A 49 13.40 -6.34 0.79
C MET A 49 14.88 -6.78 0.77
N ASN A 50 15.71 -6.19 1.62
CA ASN A 50 17.11 -6.60 1.76
C ASN A 50 17.24 -7.97 2.41
N ASP A 51 16.44 -8.26 3.43
CA ASP A 51 16.51 -9.53 4.18
C ASP A 51 15.86 -10.69 3.42
N LEU A 52 14.75 -10.43 2.71
CA LEU A 52 13.96 -11.45 2.03
C LEU A 52 14.49 -11.76 0.62
N ASP A 53 14.84 -10.73 -0.15
CA ASP A 53 15.21 -10.87 -1.58
C ASP A 53 16.64 -10.41 -1.90
N SER A 54 17.44 -10.04 -0.89
CA SER A 54 18.80 -9.51 -1.10
C SER A 54 18.85 -8.30 -2.06
N ALA A 55 17.83 -7.43 -1.99
CA ALA A 55 17.63 -6.33 -2.93
C ALA A 55 18.77 -5.28 -2.98
N GLY A 56 19.64 -5.23 -1.96
CA GLY A 56 20.80 -4.34 -1.93
C GLY A 56 20.46 -2.84 -1.86
N LEU A 57 19.31 -2.52 -1.29
CA LEU A 57 18.81 -1.15 -1.12
C LEU A 57 19.55 -0.42 -0.01
N SER A 58 19.72 0.90 -0.19
CA SER A 58 20.03 1.80 0.91
C SER A 58 18.77 2.02 1.75
N VAL A 59 18.88 1.88 3.08
CA VAL A 59 17.79 2.12 4.03
C VAL A 59 17.71 3.61 4.38
N ASP A 60 17.33 4.43 3.42
CA ASP A 60 17.26 5.89 3.54
C ASP A 60 15.87 6.39 3.99
N GLY A 61 14.86 5.53 3.95
CA GLY A 61 13.47 5.88 4.27
C GLY A 61 12.80 6.71 3.18
N SER A 62 13.26 6.65 1.93
CA SER A 62 12.63 7.30 0.77
C SER A 62 12.15 6.25 -0.21
N TYR A 63 10.86 6.30 -0.57
CA TYR A 63 10.29 5.34 -1.50
C TYR A 63 10.60 5.76 -2.94
N GLY A 64 11.80 5.40 -3.39
CA GLY A 64 12.29 5.68 -4.74
C GLY A 64 12.06 4.52 -5.73
N PRO A 65 12.52 4.69 -6.99
CA PRO A 65 12.35 3.68 -8.03
C PRO A 65 12.99 2.32 -7.71
N LEU A 66 14.11 2.32 -6.98
CA LEU A 66 14.77 1.07 -6.55
C LEU A 66 13.91 0.33 -5.52
N THR A 67 13.29 1.05 -4.58
CA THR A 67 12.36 0.45 -3.62
C THR A 67 11.12 -0.11 -4.32
N SER A 68 10.55 0.62 -5.30
CA SER A 68 9.43 0.15 -6.12
C SER A 68 9.77 -1.16 -6.85
N SER A 69 10.92 -1.19 -7.53
CA SER A 69 11.36 -2.38 -8.27
C SER A 69 11.59 -3.59 -7.36
N ALA A 70 12.10 -3.37 -6.14
CA ALA A 70 12.27 -4.44 -5.17
C ALA A 70 10.92 -4.99 -4.68
N VAL A 71 9.96 -4.10 -4.38
CA VAL A 71 8.61 -4.51 -3.98
C VAL A 71 7.89 -5.25 -5.11
N GLU A 72 8.02 -4.81 -6.36
CA GLU A 72 7.46 -5.52 -7.52
C GLU A 72 8.08 -6.92 -7.69
N THR A 73 9.39 -7.06 -7.43
CA THR A 73 10.09 -8.35 -7.48
C THR A 73 9.55 -9.28 -6.38
N TYR A 74 9.51 -8.80 -5.14
CA TYR A 74 8.93 -9.53 -4.00
C TYR A 74 7.49 -9.98 -4.29
N GLN A 75 6.66 -9.08 -4.80
CA GLN A 75 5.27 -9.37 -5.15
C GLN A 75 5.18 -10.48 -6.21
N SER A 76 6.02 -10.42 -7.22
CA SER A 76 6.10 -11.46 -8.26
C SER A 76 6.50 -12.82 -7.66
N ASP A 77 7.54 -12.84 -6.83
CA ASP A 77 8.11 -14.07 -6.26
C ASP A 77 7.17 -14.75 -5.25
N HIS A 78 6.31 -13.96 -4.60
CA HIS A 78 5.30 -14.46 -3.66
C HIS A 78 3.88 -14.58 -4.24
N GLY A 79 3.70 -14.38 -5.55
CA GLY A 79 2.41 -14.56 -6.23
C GLY A 79 1.35 -13.54 -5.83
N LEU A 80 1.77 -12.34 -5.46
CA LEU A 80 0.92 -11.20 -5.11
C LEU A 80 0.60 -10.35 -6.35
N SER A 81 -0.31 -9.38 -6.20
CA SER A 81 -0.52 -8.34 -7.20
C SER A 81 0.76 -7.50 -7.34
N VAL A 82 1.32 -7.42 -8.55
CA VAL A 82 2.55 -6.66 -8.84
C VAL A 82 2.18 -5.22 -9.20
N ASP A 83 2.03 -4.39 -8.17
CA ASP A 83 1.67 -2.98 -8.30
C ASP A 83 2.71 -2.02 -7.68
N GLY A 84 3.76 -2.56 -7.06
CA GLY A 84 4.80 -1.76 -6.39
C GLY A 84 4.28 -1.01 -5.17
N LEU A 85 3.15 -1.44 -4.58
CA LEU A 85 2.57 -0.84 -3.39
C LEU A 85 2.57 -1.84 -2.24
N VAL A 86 3.00 -1.38 -1.07
CA VAL A 86 2.89 -2.17 0.16
C VAL A 86 1.56 -1.84 0.82
N GLY A 87 0.52 -2.57 0.41
CA GLY A 87 -0.79 -2.61 1.08
C GLY A 87 -0.94 -3.83 2.00
N PRO A 88 -2.16 -4.10 2.50
CA PRO A 88 -2.42 -5.17 3.47
C PRO A 88 -1.92 -6.56 3.05
N ASP A 89 -2.09 -6.93 1.78
CA ASP A 89 -1.67 -8.25 1.31
C ASP A 89 -0.14 -8.38 1.25
N THR A 90 0.54 -7.36 0.68
CA THR A 90 2.00 -7.29 0.62
C THR A 90 2.61 -7.22 2.02
N GLY A 91 2.08 -6.36 2.89
CA GLY A 91 2.57 -6.21 4.27
C GLY A 91 2.32 -7.45 5.13
N GLY A 92 1.16 -8.09 5.00
CA GLY A 92 0.87 -9.38 5.64
C GLY A 92 1.82 -10.49 5.20
N SER A 93 2.08 -10.58 3.89
CA SER A 93 3.05 -11.51 3.33
C SER A 93 4.46 -11.29 3.89
N ILE A 94 4.96 -10.04 3.88
CA ILE A 94 6.29 -9.70 4.43
C ILE A 94 6.40 -10.18 5.88
N LYS A 95 5.37 -9.90 6.69
CA LYS A 95 5.32 -10.32 8.10
C LYS A 95 5.35 -11.83 8.24
N THR A 96 4.54 -12.56 7.47
CA THR A 96 4.54 -14.03 7.49
C THR A 96 5.90 -14.62 7.13
N VAL A 97 6.57 -14.09 6.11
CA VAL A 97 7.88 -14.60 5.68
C VAL A 97 8.95 -14.34 6.74
N ILE A 98 9.02 -13.12 7.29
CA ILE A 98 9.95 -12.77 8.37
C ILE A 98 9.67 -13.62 9.61
N TYR A 99 8.39 -13.76 10.00
CA TYR A 99 7.98 -14.61 11.11
C TYR A 99 8.45 -16.05 10.92
N ASN A 100 8.25 -16.63 9.74
CA ASN A 100 8.67 -18.00 9.44
C ASN A 100 10.20 -18.15 9.39
N MET A 101 10.94 -17.17 8.84
CA MET A 101 12.40 -17.18 8.82
C MET A 101 12.96 -17.25 10.23
N VAL A 102 12.43 -16.45 11.14
CA VAL A 102 12.87 -16.42 12.54
C VAL A 102 12.39 -17.67 13.29
N TYR A 103 11.09 -17.99 13.23
CA TYR A 103 10.48 -19.09 13.99
C TYR A 103 10.98 -20.49 13.57
N THR A 104 11.32 -20.70 12.30
CA THR A 104 11.82 -22.02 11.83
C THR A 104 13.30 -22.27 12.14
N SER A 105 14.03 -21.24 12.59
CA SER A 105 15.45 -21.37 12.95
C SER A 105 15.68 -21.88 14.39
N GLU A 106 14.63 -22.01 15.21
CA GLU A 106 14.75 -22.16 16.68
C GLU A 106 13.90 -23.31 17.26
N ARG A 107 14.40 -24.54 17.16
CA ARG A 107 13.82 -25.73 17.80
C ARG A 107 14.22 -25.91 19.28
N ASP A 108 14.91 -24.94 19.89
CA ASP A 108 15.68 -25.10 21.15
C ASP A 108 15.30 -24.11 22.28
N GLY A 109 14.11 -23.51 22.26
CA GLY A 109 13.54 -22.85 23.45
C GLY A 109 14.25 -21.55 23.87
N HIS A 110 14.31 -20.56 22.97
CA HIS A 110 14.74 -19.20 23.31
C HIS A 110 13.52 -18.27 23.47
N THR A 111 13.50 -17.49 24.54
CA THR A 111 12.55 -16.41 24.74
C THR A 111 12.99 -15.20 23.90
N ASP A 112 12.51 -15.17 22.67
CA ASP A 112 11.85 -14.05 22.00
C ASP A 112 12.33 -12.60 22.27
N GLU A 113 13.65 -12.36 22.25
CA GLU A 113 14.20 -10.99 22.26
C GLU A 113 14.49 -10.48 20.84
N THR A 114 14.58 -11.39 19.85
CA THR A 114 14.96 -11.07 18.47
C THR A 114 13.77 -10.73 17.58
N LEU A 115 12.59 -11.36 17.73
CA LEU A 115 11.36 -10.86 17.08
C LEU A 115 10.91 -9.54 17.70
N ALA A 116 11.16 -9.33 19.00
CA ALA A 116 10.75 -8.13 19.72
C ALA A 116 11.20 -6.82 19.07
N THR A 117 12.31 -6.82 18.30
CA THR A 117 12.80 -5.59 17.66
C THR A 117 12.05 -5.25 16.36
N TRP A 118 11.82 -6.25 15.49
CA TRP A 118 11.02 -6.06 14.27
C TRP A 118 9.52 -5.88 14.60
N GLU A 119 9.01 -6.66 15.56
CA GLU A 119 7.61 -6.64 16.01
C GLU A 119 7.26 -5.30 16.68
N THR A 120 8.18 -4.68 17.42
CA THR A 120 7.92 -3.37 18.04
C THR A 120 8.01 -2.21 17.04
N THR A 121 8.84 -2.32 16.00
CA THR A 121 9.21 -1.15 15.17
C THR A 121 8.56 -1.17 13.79
N CYS A 122 8.46 -2.33 13.15
CA CYS A 122 8.06 -2.44 11.74
C CYS A 122 6.75 -3.22 11.53
N ASP A 123 6.45 -4.21 12.38
CA ASP A 123 5.18 -4.97 12.28
C ASP A 123 3.94 -4.06 12.39
N SER A 124 3.96 -3.11 13.33
CA SER A 124 2.87 -2.14 13.52
C SER A 124 2.75 -1.09 12.41
N LEU A 125 3.79 -0.92 11.58
CA LEU A 125 3.82 0.06 10.49
C LEU A 125 3.43 -0.54 9.13
N LEU A 126 3.45 -1.87 9.01
CA LEU A 126 3.01 -2.57 7.81
C LEU A 126 1.58 -3.07 8.01
N GLU A 127 0.71 -2.75 7.06
CA GLU A 127 -0.66 -3.26 7.08
C GLU A 127 -0.73 -4.77 6.83
N GLY A 128 -1.86 -5.39 7.18
CA GLY A 128 -2.12 -6.82 6.96
C GLY A 128 -2.01 -7.67 8.23
N SER A 129 -2.47 -8.91 8.16
CA SER A 129 -2.25 -9.90 9.22
C SER A 129 -1.30 -10.98 8.71
N ILE A 130 -0.53 -11.57 9.62
CA ILE A 130 0.15 -12.83 9.35
C ILE A 130 -0.91 -13.86 8.95
N SER A 131 -0.73 -14.51 7.80
CA SER A 131 -1.60 -15.61 7.33
C SER A 131 -1.21 -16.95 7.94
#